data_AF-A0A533TTC8-F1
#
_entry.id   AF-A0A533TTC8-F1
#
_cell.length_a   1.000
_cell.length_b   1.000
_cell.length_c   1.000
_cell.angle_alpha   90.00
_cell.angle_beta   90.00
_cell.angle_gamma   90.00
#
_symmetry.space_group_name_H-M   'P 1'
#
loop_
_entity.id
_entity.type
_entity.pdbx_description
1 polymer ?
#
loop_
_entity_poly.entity_id
_entity_poly.type
_entity_poly.pdbx_seq_one_letter_code
_entity_poly.pdbx_strand_id
1 'polypeptide(L)' 'MDIRRWILAIILPPAAVTNKEAGTIMLTGLLTLLGWLPGVAFAVFMMLQEKRQVSA' A
#
# COMPACT_ATOMS: atom_id res chain seq x y z
N MET A 1 -21.98 -4.95 6.88
CA MET A 1 -20.81 -4.31 6.25
C MET A 1 -19.82 -5.42 5.93
N ASP A 2 -19.79 -5.88 4.68
CA ASP A 2 -19.08 -7.09 4.27
C ASP A 2 -17.56 -6.97 4.45
N ILE A 3 -16.98 -7.79 5.34
CA ILE A 3 -15.53 -7.90 5.58
C ILE A 3 -14.73 -8.16 4.30
N ARG A 4 -15.33 -8.87 3.33
CA ARG A 4 -14.70 -9.09 2.01
C ARG A 4 -14.48 -7.80 1.24
N ARG A 5 -15.40 -6.82 1.33
CA ARG A 5 -15.24 -5.51 0.68
C ARG A 5 -14.16 -4.68 1.35
N TRP A 6 -14.00 -4.83 2.67
CA TRP A 6 -12.92 -4.20 3.44
C TRP A 6 -11.53 -4.74 3.05
N ILE A 7 -11.38 -6.06 2.97
CA ILE A 7 -10.12 -6.69 2.57
C ILE A 7 -9.76 -6.29 1.12
N LEU A 8 -10.75 -6.24 0.22
CA LEU A 8 -10.54 -5.81 -1.16
C LEU A 8 -10.19 -4.31 -1.26
N ALA A 9 -10.74 -3.46 -0.39
CA ALA A 9 -10.41 -2.04 -0.33
C ALA A 9 -9.00 -1.77 0.20
N ILE A 10 -8.47 -2.64 1.06
CA ILE A 10 -7.10 -2.53 1.58
C ILE A 10 -6.07 -3.03 0.55
N ILE A 11 -6.37 -4.11 -0.19
CA ILE A 11 -5.47 -4.67 -1.21
C ILE A 11 -5.57 -3.97 -2.57
N LEU A 12 -6.77 -3.54 -2.96
CA LEU A 12 -7.03 -2.86 -4.23
C LEU A 12 -7.81 -1.55 -3.97
N PRO A 13 -7.17 -0.56 -3.31
CA PRO A 13 -7.81 0.71 -2.97
C PRO A 13 -8.46 1.47 -4.14
N PRO A 14 -7.92 1.49 -5.39
CA PRO A 14 -8.59 2.21 -6.47
C PRO A 14 -9.91 1.57 -6.92
N ALA A 15 -10.07 0.25 -6.78
CA ALA A 15 -11.29 -0.45 -7.22
C ALA A 15 -12.49 -0.21 -6.28
N ALA A 16 -12.25 0.06 -4.99
CA ALA A 16 -13.30 0.41 -4.04
C ALA A 16 -13.84 1.84 -4.25
N VAL A 17 -13.05 2.70 -4.89
CA VAL A 17 -13.34 4.12 -5.12
C VAL A 17 -13.89 4.40 -6.52
N THR A 18 -13.82 3.45 -7.47
CA THR A 18 -14.38 3.58 -8.83
C THR A 18 -15.84 4.06 -8.86
N ASN A 19 -16.61 3.85 -7.80
CA ASN A 19 -18.00 4.29 -7.69
C ASN A 19 -18.21 5.75 -7.27
N LYS A 20 -17.15 6.51 -6.96
CA LYS A 20 -17.28 7.93 -6.57
C LYS A 20 -16.14 8.75 -7.19
N GLU A 21 -16.54 9.69 -8.05
CA GLU A 21 -15.77 10.81 -8.61
C GLU A 21 -14.31 10.53 -9.07
N ALA A 22 -14.06 10.68 -10.38
CA ALA A 22 -12.76 10.39 -11.01
C ALA A 22 -11.54 11.05 -10.33
N GLY A 23 -11.73 12.22 -9.72
CA GLY A 23 -10.69 12.90 -8.94
C GLY A 23 -10.25 12.14 -7.69
N THR A 24 -11.16 11.43 -7.01
CA THR A 24 -10.84 10.65 -5.80
C THR A 24 -10.04 9.41 -6.17
N ILE A 25 -10.37 8.72 -7.27
CA ILE A 25 -9.63 7.54 -7.74
C ILE A 25 -8.16 7.89 -8.00
N MET A 26 -7.92 9.03 -8.64
CA MET A 26 -6.58 9.49 -9.01
C MET A 26 -5.76 9.89 -7.77
N LEU A 27 -6.39 10.57 -6.79
CA LEU A 27 -5.76 10.90 -5.52
C LEU A 27 -5.47 9.65 -4.67
N THR A 28 -6.42 8.72 -4.54
CA THR A 28 -6.24 7.47 -3.79
C THR A 28 -5.19 6.56 -4.43
N GLY A 29 -5.13 6.51 -5.76
CA GLY A 29 -4.09 5.79 -6.50
C GLY A 29 -2.70 6.37 -6.24
N LEU A 30 -2.56 7.70 -6.29
CA LEU A 30 -1.30 8.38 -6.01
C LEU A 30 -0.89 8.24 -4.54
N LEU A 31 -1.83 8.36 -3.60
CA LEU A 31 -1.58 8.19 -2.15
C LEU A 31 -1.20 6.74 -1.81
N THR A 32 -1.80 5.77 -2.50
CA THR A 32 -1.40 4.35 -2.38
C THR A 32 0.01 4.16 -2.90
N LEU A 33 0.35 4.70 -4.08
CA LEU A 33 1.70 4.61 -4.63
C LEU A 33 2.73 5.28 -3.70
N LEU A 34 2.41 6.48 -3.19
CA LEU A 34 3.26 7.25 -2.29
C LEU A 34 3.34 6.70 -0.87
N GLY A 35 2.39 5.92 -0.38
CA GLY A 35 2.48 5.27 0.94
C GLY A 35 3.08 3.87 0.86
N TRP A 36 2.78 3.16 -0.24
CA TRP A 36 3.21 1.78 -0.45
C TRP A 36 4.66 1.68 -0.91
N LEU A 37 5.11 2.50 -1.88
CA LEU A 37 6.50 2.48 -2.31
C LEU A 37 7.49 2.77 -1.17
N PRO A 38 7.35 3.85 -0.38
CA PRO A 38 8.26 4.08 0.74
C PRO A 38 8.10 3.05 1.85
N GLY A 39 6.89 2.50 2.09
CA GLY A 39 6.69 1.43 3.06
C GLY A 39 7.42 0.13 2.70
N VAL A 40 7.32 -0.31 1.45
CA VAL A 40 8.04 -1.49 0.95
C VAL A 40 9.54 -1.23 0.90
N ALA A 41 9.97 -0.06 0.45
CA ALA A 41 11.39 0.31 0.46
C ALA A 41 11.97 0.29 1.89
N PHE A 42 11.22 0.81 2.87
CA PHE A 42 11.63 0.81 4.27
C PHE A 42 11.70 -0.62 4.84
N ALA A 43 10.70 -1.47 4.56
CA ALA A 43 10.69 -2.86 4.99
C ALA A 43 11.87 -3.66 4.40
N VAL A 44 12.14 -3.50 3.11
CA VAL A 44 13.28 -4.13 2.43
C VAL A 44 14.60 -3.61 3.01
N PHE A 45 14.73 -2.30 3.23
CA PHE A 45 15.92 -1.71 3.85
C PHE A 45 16.17 -2.28 5.25
N MET A 46 15.14 -2.36 6.10
CA MET A 46 15.23 -2.91 7.44
C MET A 46 15.63 -4.39 7.43
N MET A 47 15.04 -5.20 6.54
CA MET A 47 15.41 -6.61 6.37
C MET A 47 16.86 -6.77 5.90
N LEU A 48 17.32 -5.91 4.97
CA LEU A 48 18.71 -5.91 4.52
C LEU A 48 19.67 -5.50 5.65
N GLN A 49 19.31 -4.55 6.49
CA GLN A 49 20.09 -4.16 7.68
C GLN A 49 20.17 -5.30 8.70
N GLU A 50 19.05 -5.99 8.97
CA GLU A 50 18.99 -7.15 9.87
C GLU A 50 19.94 -8.26 9.39
N LYS A 51 19.85 -8.65 8.10
CA LYS A 51 20.75 -9.66 7.52
C LYS A 51 22.22 -9.28 7.64
N ARG A 52 22.56 -7.98 7.61
CA ARG A 52 23.94 -7.49 7.74
C ARG A 52 24.48 -7.60 9.17
N GLN A 53 23.61 -7.52 10.18
CA GLN A 53 23.98 -7.69 11.60
C GLN A 53 24.22 -9.16 11.96
N VAL A 54 23.50 -10.10 11.32
CA VAL A 54 23.63 -11.55 11.60
C VAL A 54 24.90 -12.16 10.96
N SER A 55 25.48 -11.50 9.95
CA SER A 55 26.69 -11.96 9.26
C SER A 55 27.99 -11.27 9.70
N ALA A 56 27.94 -10.39 10.71
CA ALA A 56 29.09 -9.72 11.32
C ALA A 56 29.37 -10.29 12.72
#